data_AF-A0A812RJ63-F1
#
_entry.id   AF-A0A812RJ63-F1
#
_cell.length_a   1.000
_cell.length_b   1.000
_cell.length_c   1.000
_cell.angle_alpha   90.00
_cell.angle_beta   90.00
_cell.angle_gamma   90.00
#
_symmetry.space_group_name_H-M   'P 1'
#
loop_
_entity.id
_entity.type
_entity.pdbx_description
1 polymer ?
#
loop_
_entity_poly.entity_id
_entity_poly.type
_entity_poly.pdbx_seq_one_letter_code
_entity_poly.pdbx_strand_id
1 'polypeptide(L)'
;EGPGLSEKELRKAEEQFQAYKIEGQGDVHLDRLYELLTSMFYMTIDEAVIKKLVKEITPFSALEKQELLSFLSKYTQYETDYIRKVFHEFDEDGSGELNTNEVQRVLEAIGCSPFRGT
;
A
#
# COMPACT_ATOMS: atom_id res chain seq x y z
N GLU A 1 -8.86 10.51 12.43
CA GLU A 1 -7.38 10.56 12.52
C GLU A 1 -6.86 10.88 11.13
N GLY A 2 -5.85 11.75 10.99
CA GLY A 2 -5.36 12.20 9.68
C GLY A 2 -4.70 11.09 8.86
N PRO A 3 -4.34 11.33 7.59
CA PRO A 3 -3.79 10.34 6.65
C PRO A 3 -2.32 9.96 6.93
N GLY A 4 -1.91 9.99 8.21
CA GLY A 4 -0.58 9.60 8.65
C GLY A 4 -0.55 8.16 9.14
N LEU A 5 0.62 7.54 9.08
CA LEU A 5 0.86 6.22 9.65
C LEU A 5 0.49 6.21 11.13
N SER A 6 -0.27 5.20 11.56
CA SER A 6 -0.58 4.97 12.98
C SER A 6 0.68 4.62 13.77
N GLU A 7 0.65 4.77 15.10
CA GLU A 7 1.79 4.37 15.96
C GLU A 7 2.20 2.90 15.79
N LYS A 8 1.23 2.01 15.52
CA LYS A 8 1.49 0.60 15.25
C LYS A 8 2.22 0.40 13.92
N GLU A 9 1.81 1.12 12.88
CA GLU A 9 2.46 1.09 11.57
C GLU A 9 3.86 1.69 11.64
N LEU A 10 4.05 2.79 12.36
CA LEU A 10 5.36 3.41 12.59
C LEU A 10 6.32 2.44 13.28
N ARG A 11 5.88 1.80 14.37
CA ARG A 11 6.70 0.79 15.06
C ARG A 11 7.07 -0.36 14.14
N LYS A 12 6.09 -0.87 13.37
CA LYS A 12 6.35 -1.96 12.42
C LYS A 12 7.30 -1.53 11.30
N ALA A 13 7.15 -0.31 10.78
CA ALA A 13 8.05 0.26 9.77
C ALA A 13 9.49 0.36 10.30
N GLU A 14 9.66 0.78 11.56
CA GLU A 14 10.97 0.83 12.21
C GLU A 14 11.58 -0.57 12.36
N GLU A 15 10.80 -1.55 12.84
CA GLU A 15 11.24 -2.95 12.95
C GLU A 15 11.69 -3.51 11.60
N GLN A 16 10.91 -3.28 10.53
CA GLN A 16 11.27 -3.75 9.20
C GLN A 16 12.47 -2.98 8.63
N PHE A 17 12.57 -1.67 8.86
CA PHE A 17 13.75 -0.91 8.45
C PHE A 17 15.02 -1.49 9.08
N GLN A 18 15.00 -1.85 10.37
CA GLN A 18 16.15 -2.49 11.01
C GLN A 18 16.45 -3.89 10.46
N ALA A 19 15.42 -4.63 10.03
CA ALA A 19 15.58 -5.97 9.47
C ALA A 19 16.14 -5.96 8.03
N TYR A 20 15.78 -4.97 7.22
CA TYR A 20 16.11 -4.90 5.79
C TYR A 20 17.23 -3.91 5.45
N LYS A 21 17.67 -3.07 6.40
CA LYS A 21 18.82 -2.18 6.15
C LYS A 21 20.09 -2.99 5.88
N ILE A 22 20.96 -2.46 5.03
CA ILE A 22 22.27 -3.04 4.83
C ILE A 22 23.18 -2.68 6.02
N GLU A 23 23.87 -3.68 6.56
CA GLU A 23 24.79 -3.48 7.68
C GLU A 23 25.89 -2.49 7.28
N GLY A 24 25.98 -1.38 8.01
CA GLY A 24 26.96 -0.32 7.79
C GLY A 24 26.54 0.81 6.82
N GLN A 25 25.44 0.67 6.07
CA GLN A 25 24.95 1.74 5.18
C GLN A 25 23.76 2.53 5.75
N GLY A 26 22.96 1.91 6.64
CA GLY A 26 21.89 2.63 7.33
C GLY A 26 20.73 3.03 6.42
N ASP A 27 20.57 2.35 5.29
CA ASP A 27 19.55 2.55 4.27
C ASP A 27 18.98 1.20 3.78
N VAL A 28 17.83 1.25 3.12
CA VAL A 28 17.15 0.09 2.52
C VAL A 28 17.16 0.23 1.01
N HIS A 29 17.77 -0.72 0.30
CA HIS A 29 17.81 -0.72 -1.16
C HIS A 29 16.41 -0.95 -1.76
N LEU A 30 16.09 -0.32 -2.88
CA LEU A 30 14.76 -0.38 -3.50
C LEU A 30 14.31 -1.80 -3.88
N ASP A 31 15.25 -2.69 -4.18
CA ASP A 31 14.95 -4.09 -4.51
C ASP A 31 14.32 -4.84 -3.31
N ARG A 32 14.63 -4.39 -2.08
CA ARG A 32 14.06 -4.93 -0.83
C ARG A 32 12.78 -4.23 -0.40
N LEU A 33 12.43 -3.11 -1.02
CA LEU A 33 11.26 -2.33 -0.67
C LEU A 33 9.96 -3.12 -0.88
N TYR A 34 9.90 -3.93 -1.94
CA TYR A 34 8.74 -4.81 -2.20
C TYR A 34 8.55 -5.87 -1.12
N GLU A 35 9.65 -6.48 -0.66
CA GLU A 35 9.62 -7.46 0.43
C GLU A 35 9.16 -6.79 1.73
N LEU A 36 9.66 -5.58 2.00
CA LEU A 36 9.25 -4.78 3.15
C LEU A 36 7.74 -4.47 3.12
N LEU A 37 7.22 -3.95 2.00
CA LEU A 37 5.79 -3.64 1.85
C LEU A 37 4.91 -4.89 2.06
N THR A 38 5.31 -6.02 1.47
CA THR A 38 4.61 -7.30 1.62
C THR A 38 4.60 -7.76 3.08
N SER A 39 5.74 -7.66 3.78
CA SER A 39 5.84 -8.02 5.21
C SER A 39 4.97 -7.14 6.11
N MET A 40 4.69 -5.91 5.67
CA MET A 40 3.84 -4.98 6.40
C MET A 40 2.34 -5.25 6.20
N PHE A 41 1.96 -6.19 5.33
CA PHE A 41 0.58 -6.45 4.86
C PHE A 41 -0.04 -5.32 4.05
N TYR A 42 0.77 -4.46 3.41
CA TYR A 42 0.23 -3.56 2.39
C TYR A 42 -0.21 -4.38 1.18
N MET A 43 -1.35 -4.01 0.57
CA MET A 43 -1.73 -4.62 -0.70
C MET A 43 -0.67 -4.23 -1.73
N THR A 44 -0.21 -5.18 -2.53
CA THR A 44 0.74 -4.90 -3.60
C THR A 44 0.06 -4.07 -4.69
N ILE A 45 0.23 -2.76 -4.60
CA ILE A 45 -0.11 -1.83 -5.68
C ILE A 45 0.90 -2.05 -6.82
N ASP A 46 0.47 -1.74 -8.04
CA ASP A 46 1.29 -1.82 -9.26
C ASP A 46 2.73 -1.29 -9.05
N GLU A 47 3.71 -2.08 -9.50
CA GLU A 47 5.14 -1.80 -9.40
C GLU A 47 5.51 -0.41 -9.97
N ALA A 48 4.83 0.02 -11.04
CA ALA A 48 5.05 1.32 -11.66
C ALA A 48 4.65 2.48 -10.72
N VAL A 49 3.62 2.29 -9.89
CA VAL A 49 3.22 3.29 -8.88
C VAL A 49 4.27 3.38 -7.80
N ILE A 50 4.73 2.24 -7.27
CA ILE A 50 5.80 2.21 -6.24
C ILE A 50 7.04 2.93 -6.76
N LYS A 51 7.50 2.60 -7.97
CA LYS A 51 8.62 3.28 -8.64
C LYS A 51 8.40 4.78 -8.80
N LYS A 52 7.18 5.21 -9.15
CA LYS A 52 6.85 6.63 -9.27
C LYS A 52 6.95 7.33 -7.91
N LEU A 53 6.34 6.77 -6.86
CA LEU A 53 6.32 7.34 -5.52
C LEU A 53 7.73 7.47 -4.92
N VAL A 54 8.57 6.45 -5.10
CA VAL A 54 9.98 6.48 -4.68
C VAL A 54 10.75 7.60 -5.38
N LYS A 55 10.58 7.75 -6.70
CA LYS A 55 11.26 8.79 -7.49
C LYS A 55 10.89 10.22 -7.07
N GLU A 56 9.73 10.42 -6.46
CA GLU A 56 9.32 11.71 -5.92
C GLU A 56 10.01 12.04 -4.58
N ILE A 57 10.63 11.05 -3.94
CA ILE A 57 11.23 11.17 -2.61
C ILE A 57 12.75 11.22 -2.72
N THR A 58 13.32 10.29 -3.49
CA THR A 58 14.77 10.18 -3.62
C THR A 58 15.18 9.88 -5.06
N PRO A 59 16.26 10.50 -5.56
CA PRO A 59 16.86 10.13 -6.84
C PRO A 59 17.73 8.86 -6.74
N PHE A 60 17.98 8.35 -5.53
CA PHE A 60 18.87 7.22 -5.26
C PHE A 60 18.16 5.86 -5.32
N SER A 61 18.94 4.78 -5.30
CA SER A 61 18.45 3.40 -5.27
C SER A 61 18.30 2.83 -3.86
N ALA A 62 18.38 3.67 -2.84
CA ALA A 62 18.17 3.29 -1.44
C ALA A 62 17.39 4.39 -0.71
N LEU A 63 16.69 3.99 0.35
CA LEU A 63 15.91 4.86 1.21
C LEU A 63 16.50 4.87 2.62
N GLU A 64 16.87 6.04 3.10
CA GLU A 64 17.14 6.26 4.51
C GLU A 64 15.85 6.18 5.34
N LYS A 65 15.98 6.09 6.67
CA LYS A 65 14.83 5.95 7.58
C LYS A 65 13.75 7.02 7.35
N GLN A 66 14.15 8.29 7.24
CA GLN A 66 13.22 9.41 7.03
C GLN A 66 12.52 9.31 5.67
N GLU A 67 13.26 8.95 4.62
CA GLU A 67 12.73 8.77 3.27
C GLU A 67 11.77 7.58 3.21
N LEU A 68 12.06 6.48 3.90
CA LEU A 68 11.16 5.33 4.02
C LEU A 68 9.85 5.72 4.70
N LEU A 69 9.89 6.48 5.80
CA LEU A 69 8.67 6.94 6.47
C LEU A 69 7.85 7.89 5.59
N SER A 70 8.52 8.80 4.88
CA SER A 70 7.87 9.68 3.90
C SER A 70 7.22 8.87 2.77
N PHE A 71 7.91 7.85 2.29
CA PHE A 71 7.41 6.92 1.29
C PHE A 71 6.17 6.18 1.77
N LEU A 72 6.23 5.57 2.95
CA LEU A 72 5.10 4.83 3.52
C LEU A 72 3.88 5.74 3.71
N SER A 73 4.08 6.97 4.19
CA SER A 73 2.97 7.93 4.31
C SER A 73 2.32 8.26 2.96
N LYS A 74 3.13 8.53 1.92
CA LYS A 74 2.61 8.77 0.56
C LYS A 74 1.94 7.53 -0.02
N TYR A 75 2.51 6.36 0.23
CA TYR A 75 1.99 5.08 -0.21
C TYR A 75 0.61 4.81 0.40
N THR A 76 0.46 4.94 1.72
CA THR A 76 -0.82 4.78 2.42
C THR A 76 -1.87 5.76 1.92
N GLN A 77 -1.49 7.01 1.64
CA GLN A 77 -2.40 7.98 1.06
C GLN A 77 -2.85 7.57 -0.34
N TYR A 78 -1.91 7.19 -1.21
CA TYR A 78 -2.22 6.71 -2.56
C TYR A 78 -3.10 5.45 -2.52
N GLU A 79 -2.78 4.49 -1.65
CA GLU A 79 -3.56 3.27 -1.43
C GLU A 79 -4.99 3.60 -1.02
N THR A 80 -5.15 4.50 -0.05
CA THR A 80 -6.47 4.94 0.43
C THR A 80 -7.27 5.61 -0.67
N ASP A 81 -6.66 6.50 -1.44
CA ASP A 81 -7.33 7.21 -2.54
C ASP A 81 -7.66 6.26 -3.71
N TYR A 82 -6.79 5.29 -3.99
CA TYR A 82 -7.04 4.24 -4.98
C TYR A 82 -8.20 3.36 -4.55
N ILE A 83 -8.20 2.85 -3.31
CA ILE A 83 -9.29 2.04 -2.76
C ILE A 83 -10.59 2.86 -2.76
N ARG A 84 -10.56 4.12 -2.34
CA ARG A 84 -11.75 4.99 -2.37
C ARG A 84 -12.28 5.18 -3.79
N LYS A 85 -11.39 5.38 -4.77
CA LYS A 85 -11.78 5.51 -6.17
C LYS A 85 -12.42 4.23 -6.70
N VAL A 86 -11.81 3.07 -6.43
CA VAL A 86 -12.36 1.77 -6.82
C VAL A 86 -13.71 1.55 -6.12
N PHE A 87 -13.81 1.84 -4.83
CA PHE A 87 -15.06 1.74 -4.07
C PHE A 87 -16.17 2.57 -4.71
N HIS A 88 -15.92 3.84 -5.03
CA HIS A 88 -16.88 4.70 -5.72
C HIS A 88 -17.24 4.25 -7.14
N GLU A 89 -16.39 3.47 -7.79
CA GLU A 89 -16.72 2.88 -9.09
C GLU A 89 -17.79 1.78 -8.95
N PHE A 90 -17.88 1.14 -7.79
CA PHE A 90 -18.84 0.07 -7.51
C PHE A 90 -20.05 0.49 -6.67
N ASP A 91 -19.95 1.60 -5.92
CA ASP A 91 -21.05 2.26 -5.21
C ASP A 91 -21.90 3.04 -6.23
N GLU A 92 -22.82 2.35 -6.88
CA GLU A 92 -23.62 2.88 -7.99
C GLU A 92 -24.67 3.88 -7.52
N ASP A 93 -25.16 3.71 -6.30
CA ASP A 93 -26.16 4.60 -5.70
C ASP A 93 -25.54 5.80 -4.97
N GLY A 94 -24.21 5.82 -4.80
CA GLY A 94 -23.47 6.91 -4.17
C GLY A 94 -23.78 7.04 -2.68
N SER A 95 -24.22 5.95 -2.04
CA SER A 95 -24.57 5.91 -0.62
C SER A 95 -23.33 6.03 0.28
N GLY A 96 -22.15 5.74 -0.24
CA GLY A 96 -20.92 5.59 0.55
C GLY A 96 -20.81 4.22 1.23
N GLU A 97 -21.73 3.30 0.93
CA GLU A 97 -21.72 1.90 1.39
C GLU A 97 -21.81 0.98 0.17
N LEU A 98 -21.21 -0.22 0.23
CA LEU A 98 -21.45 -1.24 -0.80
C LEU A 98 -22.51 -2.20 -0.30
N ASN A 99 -23.67 -2.22 -0.95
CA ASN A 99 -24.70 -3.20 -0.68
C ASN A 99 -24.30 -4.59 -1.22
N THR A 100 -25.03 -5.63 -0.85
CA THR A 100 -24.71 -7.02 -1.25
C THR A 100 -24.65 -7.23 -2.76
N ASN A 101 -25.42 -6.47 -3.55
CA ASN A 101 -25.41 -6.59 -5.01
C ASN A 101 -24.17 -5.92 -5.61
N GLU A 102 -23.75 -4.79 -5.06
CA GLU A 102 -22.53 -4.07 -5.49
C GLU A 102 -21.29 -4.87 -5.11
N VAL A 103 -21.24 -5.44 -3.90
CA VAL A 103 -20.17 -6.37 -3.50
C VAL A 103 -20.14 -7.60 -4.42
N GLN A 104 -21.29 -8.15 -4.81
CA GLN A 104 -21.33 -9.25 -5.78
C GLN A 104 -20.71 -8.86 -7.12
N ARG A 105 -20.97 -7.64 -7.62
CA ARG A 105 -20.37 -7.15 -8.88
C ARG A 105 -18.87 -6.93 -8.74
N VAL A 106 -18.39 -6.42 -7.61
CA VAL A 106 -16.95 -6.34 -7.31
C VAL A 106 -16.31 -7.73 -7.42
N LEU A 107 -16.91 -8.72 -6.74
CA LEU A 107 -16.45 -10.10 -6.70
C LEU A 107 -16.45 -10.76 -8.09
N GLU A 108 -17.46 -10.50 -8.92
CA GLU A 108 -17.52 -10.95 -10.31
C GLU A 108 -16.45 -10.27 -11.18
N ALA A 109 -16.24 -8.96 -11.02
CA ALA A 109 -15.26 -8.19 -11.79
C ALA A 109 -13.81 -8.60 -11.51
N ILE A 110 -13.50 -8.99 -10.27
CA ILE A 110 -12.17 -9.49 -9.88
C ILE A 110 -12.02 -11.00 -10.10
N GLY A 111 -13.04 -11.68 -10.63
CA GLY A 111 -13.03 -13.12 -10.88
C GLY A 111 -13.10 -14.01 -9.64
N CYS A 112 -13.29 -13.43 -8.45
CA CYS A 112 -13.46 -14.13 -7.18
C CYS A 112 -14.95 -14.34 -6.91
N SER A 113 -15.55 -15.38 -7.50
CA SER A 113 -16.93 -15.74 -7.16
C SER A 113 -16.93 -16.70 -5.96
N PRO A 114 -17.34 -16.29 -4.74
CA PRO A 114 -17.36 -17.19 -3.57
C PRO A 114 -18.40 -18.32 -3.70
N PHE A 115 -19.25 -18.29 -4.72
CA PHE A 115 -20.31 -19.27 -4.98
C PHE A 115 -20.05 -20.17 -6.19
N ARG A 116 -18.89 -20.09 -6.85
CA ARG A 116 -18.45 -21.16 -7.78
C ARG A 116 -17.75 -22.29 -7.02
N GLY A 117 -18.46 -22.82 -6.02
CA GLY A 117 -18.26 -24.18 -5.55
C GLY A 117 -19.09 -25.10 -6.45
N THR A 118 -18.41 -26.05 -7.09
CA THR A 118 -18.99 -27.23 -7.74
C THR A 118 -19.91 -28.03 -6.82
#